data_AF-A0A4Y1WWN0-F1
#
_entry.id   AF-A0A4Y1WWN0-F1
#
_cell.length_a   1.000
_cell.length_b   1.000
_cell.length_c   1.000
_cell.angle_alpha   90.00
_cell.angle_beta   90.00
_cell.angle_gamma   90.00
#
_symmetry.space_group_name_H-M   'P 1'
#
loop_
_entity.id
_entity.type
_entity.pdbx_description
1 polymer ?
#
loop_
_entity_poly.entity_id
_entity_poly.type
_entity_poly.pdbx_seq_one_letter_code
_entity_poly.pdbx_strand_id
1 'polypeptide(L)'
;MLYPNLDYRNNNFHQDHLHPASAYNDLEEKDKEKYGWQVYNSILNLQMLDANENESKNAKPLDKWVSEQTRNKDMQKFMEDHLIPDTDLSLSNFSDFVEKRKTILVQRIKKMIN
;
A
#
# COMPACT_ATOMS: atom_id res chain seq x y z
N MET A 1 -4.65 10.74 -12.13
CA MET A 1 -4.59 9.28 -11.88
C MET A 1 -3.92 9.05 -10.53
N LEU A 2 -4.25 7.95 -9.82
CA LEU A 2 -3.67 7.67 -8.51
C LEU A 2 -2.16 7.37 -8.59
N TYR A 3 -1.75 6.60 -9.60
CA TYR A 3 -0.37 6.18 -9.83
C TYR A 3 0.13 6.71 -11.19
N PRO A 4 0.34 8.04 -11.33
CA PRO A 4 0.68 8.65 -12.62
C PRO A 4 2.06 8.23 -13.16
N ASN A 5 2.91 7.66 -12.30
CA ASN A 5 4.27 7.24 -12.64
C ASN A 5 4.34 5.86 -13.32
N LEU A 6 3.22 5.12 -13.39
CA LEU A 6 3.19 3.79 -14.01
C LEU A 6 3.15 3.87 -15.54
N ASP A 7 3.82 2.91 -16.19
CA ASP A 7 3.79 2.76 -17.63
C ASP A 7 2.50 2.06 -18.09
N TYR A 8 1.46 2.87 -18.28
CA TYR A 8 0.17 2.41 -18.79
C TYR A 8 0.19 2.02 -20.28
N ARG A 9 1.26 2.32 -21.03
CA ARG A 9 1.32 2.03 -22.48
C ARG A 9 1.66 0.56 -22.73
N ASN A 10 2.52 0.00 -21.88
CA ASN A 10 2.98 -1.37 -22.01
C ASN A 10 2.21 -2.37 -21.13
N ASN A 11 1.18 -1.92 -20.39
CA ASN A 11 0.37 -2.73 -19.46
C ASN A 11 1.19 -3.59 -18.48
N ASN A 12 2.40 -3.17 -18.15
CA ASN A 12 3.33 -3.93 -17.32
C ASN A 12 3.17 -3.59 -15.84
N PHE A 13 1.92 -3.61 -15.37
CA PHE A 13 1.56 -3.28 -14.00
C PHE A 13 0.58 -4.30 -13.42
N HIS A 14 0.63 -4.48 -12.10
CA HIS A 14 -0.16 -5.44 -11.35
C HIS A 14 -0.82 -4.76 -10.16
N GLN A 15 -1.99 -5.28 -9.77
CA GLN A 15 -2.59 -4.93 -8.49
C GLN A 15 -1.97 -5.82 -7.40
N ASP A 16 -1.50 -5.23 -6.30
CA ASP A 16 -0.91 -5.94 -5.18
C ASP A 16 -1.39 -5.39 -3.82
N HIS A 17 -1.34 -6.21 -2.77
CA HIS A 17 -1.67 -5.80 -1.40
C HIS A 17 -0.43 -5.28 -0.68
N LEU A 18 -0.42 -4.05 -0.17
CA LEU A 18 0.67 -3.49 0.65
C LEU A 18 1.00 -4.41 1.82
N HIS A 19 0.01 -4.73 2.66
CA HIS A 19 0.09 -5.85 3.59
C HIS A 19 -0.37 -7.13 2.87
N PRO A 20 0.50 -8.14 2.71
CA PRO A 20 0.20 -9.34 1.90
C PRO A 20 -1.15 -9.99 2.25
N ALA A 21 -1.83 -10.53 1.24
CA ALA A 21 -3.07 -11.29 1.44
C ALA A 21 -2.90 -12.44 2.45
N SER A 22 -1.76 -13.13 2.41
CA SER A 22 -1.41 -14.21 3.33
C SER A 22 -1.32 -13.78 4.79
N ALA A 23 -0.99 -12.51 5.05
CA ALA A 23 -0.85 -11.96 6.39
C ALA A 23 -2.20 -11.65 7.07
N TYR A 24 -3.33 -11.76 6.35
CA TYR A 24 -4.65 -11.51 6.93
C TYR A 24 -4.96 -12.43 8.13
N ASN A 25 -4.51 -13.68 8.08
CA ASN A 25 -4.72 -14.62 9.19
C ASN A 25 -3.94 -14.23 10.45
N ASP A 26 -2.85 -13.48 10.29
CA ASP A 26 -2.01 -13.00 11.39
C ASP A 26 -2.43 -11.61 11.91
N LEU A 27 -3.42 -10.98 11.26
CA LEU A 27 -3.98 -9.71 11.72
C LEU A 27 -4.63 -9.88 13.10
N GLU A 28 -4.48 -8.87 13.95
CA GLU A 28 -5.11 -8.87 15.28
C GLU A 28 -6.63 -9.01 15.18
N GLU A 29 -7.23 -9.78 16.10
CA GLU A 29 -8.67 -10.09 16.01
C GLU A 29 -9.54 -8.83 16.04
N LYS A 30 -9.17 -7.84 16.86
CA LYS A 30 -9.85 -6.54 16.90
C LYS A 30 -9.85 -5.81 15.54
N ASP A 31 -8.80 -5.98 14.75
CA ASP A 31 -8.67 -5.35 13.44
C ASP A 31 -9.41 -6.17 12.37
N LYS A 32 -9.42 -7.51 12.48
CA LYS A 32 -10.29 -8.38 11.67
C LYS A 32 -11.77 -8.09 11.89
N GLU A 33 -12.20 -7.92 13.14
CA GLU A 33 -13.59 -7.57 13.48
C GLU A 33 -13.98 -6.20 12.93
N LYS A 34 -13.09 -5.20 13.06
CA LYS A 34 -13.34 -3.83 12.62
C LYS A 34 -13.38 -3.67 11.11
N TYR A 35 -12.44 -4.29 10.40
CA TYR A 35 -12.22 -4.05 8.97
C TYR A 35 -12.68 -5.24 8.10
N GLY A 36 -12.45 -6.46 8.57
CA GLY A 36 -12.75 -7.69 7.83
C GLY A 36 -11.97 -7.81 6.51
N TRP A 37 -12.19 -8.93 5.82
CA TRP A 37 -11.53 -9.21 4.55
C TRP A 37 -11.88 -8.20 3.47
N GLN A 38 -13.11 -7.67 3.46
CA GLN A 38 -13.54 -6.72 2.43
C GLN A 38 -12.73 -5.42 2.45
N VAL A 39 -12.47 -4.86 3.63
CA VAL A 39 -11.61 -3.67 3.76
C VAL A 39 -10.15 -4.04 3.51
N TYR A 40 -9.69 -5.19 4.01
CA TYR A 40 -8.32 -5.66 3.78
C TYR A 40 -8.04 -5.92 2.29
N ASN A 41 -9.05 -6.30 1.51
CA ASN A 41 -9.00 -6.52 0.07
C ASN A 41 -9.60 -5.33 -0.72
N SER A 42 -9.44 -4.11 -0.22
CA SER A 42 -9.88 -2.88 -0.87
C SER A 42 -8.71 -1.97 -1.22
N ILE A 43 -8.97 -0.86 -1.91
CA ILE A 43 -7.98 0.20 -2.21
C ILE A 43 -7.24 0.73 -0.98
N LEU A 44 -7.79 0.53 0.22
CA LEU A 44 -7.13 0.89 1.48
C LEU A 44 -5.86 0.07 1.73
N ASN A 45 -5.77 -1.15 1.21
CA ASN A 45 -4.58 -1.99 1.27
C ASN A 45 -4.03 -2.37 -0.12
N LEU A 46 -4.83 -2.22 -1.18
CA LEU A 46 -4.40 -2.48 -2.56
C LEU A 46 -3.64 -1.29 -3.14
N GLN A 47 -2.73 -1.58 -4.06
CA GLN A 47 -2.03 -0.61 -4.89
C GLN A 47 -1.74 -1.18 -6.27
N MET A 48 -1.30 -0.32 -7.18
CA MET A 48 -0.75 -0.72 -8.46
C MET A 48 0.78 -0.65 -8.38
N LEU A 49 1.47 -1.69 -8.83
CA LEU A 49 2.93 -1.77 -8.93
C LEU A 49 3.33 -2.11 -10.35
N ASP A 50 4.51 -1.70 -10.80
CA ASP A 50 5.08 -2.28 -12.02
C ASP A 50 5.54 -3.72 -11.79
N ALA A 51 5.79 -4.47 -12.86
CA ALA A 51 6.19 -5.88 -12.74
C ALA A 51 7.46 -6.12 -11.91
N ASN A 52 8.46 -5.23 -12.01
CA ASN A 52 9.70 -5.36 -11.24
C ASN A 52 9.46 -5.07 -9.76
N GLU A 53 8.66 -4.05 -9.44
CA GLU A 53 8.29 -3.73 -8.06
C GLU A 53 7.44 -4.84 -7.43
N ASN A 54 6.50 -5.39 -8.18
CA ASN A 54 5.66 -6.51 -7.75
C ASN A 54 6.51 -7.77 -7.46
N GLU A 55 7.44 -8.10 -8.37
CA GLU A 55 8.41 -9.19 -8.17
C GLU A 55 9.36 -8.92 -7.00
N SER A 56 9.78 -7.67 -6.79
CA SER A 56 10.61 -7.30 -5.65
C SER A 56 9.85 -7.41 -4.33
N LYS A 57 8.55 -7.09 -4.33
CA LYS A 57 7.72 -7.12 -3.14
C LYS A 57 7.39 -8.55 -2.70
N ASN A 58 6.99 -9.44 -3.60
CA ASN A 58 6.89 -10.89 -3.39
C ASN A 58 6.41 -11.33 -1.99
N ALA A 59 5.19 -10.91 -1.60
CA ALA A 59 4.57 -11.21 -0.30
C ALA A 59 5.38 -10.78 0.96
N LYS A 60 6.38 -9.92 0.82
CA LYS A 60 7.13 -9.35 1.96
C LYS A 60 6.22 -8.49 2.84
N PRO A 61 6.49 -8.44 4.15
CA PRO A 61 5.95 -7.44 5.05
C PRO A 61 6.22 -6.01 4.53
N LEU A 62 5.25 -5.10 4.75
CA LEU A 62 5.29 -3.76 4.18
C LEU A 62 6.50 -2.96 4.68
N ASP A 63 6.77 -3.00 5.98
CA ASP A 63 7.93 -2.39 6.63
C ASP A 63 9.25 -2.85 6.01
N LYS A 64 9.39 -4.16 5.77
CA LYS A 64 10.58 -4.76 5.14
C LYS A 64 10.74 -4.31 3.70
N TRP A 65 9.67 -4.36 2.92
CA TRP A 65 9.72 -3.95 1.52
C TRP A 65 10.10 -2.48 1.38
N VAL A 66 9.47 -1.57 2.16
CA VAL A 66 9.83 -0.14 2.15
C VAL A 66 11.31 0.04 2.51
N SER A 67 11.76 -0.56 3.60
CA SER A 67 13.17 -0.45 4.04
C SER A 67 14.18 -0.92 2.98
N GLU A 68 13.87 -2.00 2.25
CA GLU A 68 14.71 -2.51 1.17
C GLU A 68 14.74 -1.55 -0.03
N GLN A 69 13.59 -1.03 -0.45
CA GLN A 69 13.49 -0.11 -1.58
C GLN A 69 14.16 1.24 -1.30
N THR A 70 14.18 1.66 -0.04
CA THR A 70 14.66 2.99 0.37
C THR A 70 16.07 2.96 0.95
N ARG A 71 16.77 1.81 0.93
CA ARG A 71 18.12 1.68 1.50
C ARG A 71 19.13 2.73 0.99
N ASN A 72 19.02 3.10 -0.29
CA ASN A 72 19.86 4.12 -0.94
C ASN A 72 19.02 5.13 -1.72
N LYS A 73 17.74 5.30 -1.36
CA LYS A 73 16.79 6.18 -2.06
C LYS A 73 16.05 7.03 -1.04
N ASP A 74 15.41 8.10 -1.52
CA ASP A 74 14.55 8.94 -0.69
C ASP A 74 13.30 8.15 -0.25
N MET A 75 13.23 7.85 1.05
CA MET A 75 12.10 7.13 1.65
C MET A 75 10.81 7.92 1.57
N GLN A 76 10.85 9.23 1.81
CA GLN A 76 9.65 10.05 1.80
C GLN A 76 9.06 10.10 0.40
N LYS A 77 9.91 10.33 -0.61
CA LYS A 77 9.47 10.29 -2.02
C LYS A 77 8.89 8.94 -2.40
N PHE A 78 9.53 7.84 -1.99
CA PHE A 78 9.02 6.49 -2.24
C PHE A 78 7.62 6.30 -1.64
N MET A 79 7.41 6.70 -0.38
CA MET A 79 6.12 6.60 0.29
C MET A 79 5.05 7.49 -0.36
N GLU A 80 5.41 8.70 -0.78
CA GLU A 80 4.50 9.62 -1.50
C GLU A 80 4.06 9.08 -2.87
N ASP A 81 5.00 8.50 -3.63
CA ASP A 81 4.74 7.90 -4.95
C ASP A 81 3.81 6.66 -4.82
N HIS A 82 3.90 5.92 -3.71
CA HIS A 82 3.10 4.73 -3.41
C HIS A 82 1.85 4.97 -2.55
N LEU A 83 1.60 6.23 -2.15
CA LEU A 83 0.49 6.59 -1.26
C LEU A 83 0.53 5.83 0.07
N ILE A 84 1.72 5.59 0.61
CA ILE A 84 1.95 4.95 1.90
C ILE A 84 1.98 6.05 2.97
N PRO A 85 1.18 5.95 4.04
CA PRO A 85 1.18 6.94 5.12
C PRO A 85 2.47 6.88 5.93
N ASP A 86 2.92 8.04 6.40
CA ASP A 86 4.01 8.15 7.37
C ASP A 86 3.54 7.69 8.76
N THR A 87 3.69 6.40 9.01
CA THR A 87 3.31 5.72 10.26
C THR A 87 4.08 4.40 10.41
N ASP A 88 3.88 3.70 11.53
CA ASP A 88 4.38 2.34 11.69
C ASP A 88 3.70 1.40 10.68
N LEU A 89 4.51 0.79 9.82
CA LEU A 89 4.09 -0.09 8.73
C LEU A 89 4.02 -1.57 9.13
N SER A 90 4.20 -1.88 10.42
CA SER A 90 3.99 -3.21 10.97
C SER A 90 2.52 -3.65 10.80
N LEU A 91 2.30 -4.95 10.66
CA LEU A 91 0.93 -5.49 10.59
C LEU A 91 0.12 -5.22 11.87
N SER A 92 0.78 -5.14 13.04
CA SER A 92 0.15 -4.78 14.32
C SER A 92 -0.43 -3.36 14.34
N ASN A 93 0.05 -2.47 13.47
CA ASN A 93 -0.45 -1.10 13.35
C ASN A 93 -1.43 -0.91 12.17
N PHE A 94 -2.00 -1.99 11.64
CA PHE A 94 -2.88 -1.97 10.47
C PHE A 94 -4.04 -0.97 10.60
N SER A 95 -4.67 -0.86 11.78
CA SER A 95 -5.74 0.12 11.98
C SER A 95 -5.33 1.57 11.72
N ASP A 96 -4.17 2.02 12.22
CA ASP A 96 -3.73 3.40 11.99
C ASP A 96 -3.27 3.62 10.55
N PHE A 97 -2.58 2.61 9.98
CA PHE A 97 -2.22 2.58 8.57
C PHE A 97 -3.45 2.78 7.66
N VAL A 98 -4.51 2.01 7.86
CA VAL A 98 -5.72 2.07 7.02
C VAL A 98 -6.38 3.46 7.08
N GLU A 99 -6.52 4.05 8.26
CA GLU A 99 -7.18 5.35 8.42
C GLU A 99 -6.36 6.51 7.82
N LYS A 100 -5.03 6.49 8.01
CA LYS A 100 -4.14 7.48 7.39
C LYS A 100 -4.11 7.31 5.88
N ARG A 101 -4.03 6.09 5.38
CA ARG A 101 -4.04 5.81 3.93
C ARG A 101 -5.36 6.22 3.28
N LYS A 102 -6.49 5.97 3.94
CA LYS A 102 -7.81 6.46 3.51
C LYS A 102 -7.81 7.97 3.31
N THR A 103 -7.23 8.71 4.24
CA THR A 103 -7.13 10.18 4.16
C THR A 103 -6.32 10.62 2.93
N ILE A 104 -5.15 9.99 2.69
CA ILE A 104 -4.31 10.26 1.51
C ILE A 104 -5.08 9.97 0.21
N LEU A 105 -5.74 8.82 0.12
CA LEU A 105 -6.51 8.41 -1.05
C LEU A 105 -7.65 9.38 -1.34
N VAL A 106 -8.44 9.75 -0.33
CA VAL A 106 -9.54 10.72 -0.48
C VAL A 106 -9.01 12.07 -0.96
N GLN A 107 -7.90 12.57 -0.40
CA GLN A 107 -7.30 13.82 -0.85
C GLN A 107 -6.83 13.74 -2.30
N ARG A 108 -6.18 12.64 -2.70
CA ARG A 108 -5.70 12.46 -4.08
C ARG A 108 -6.86 12.36 -5.07
N ILE A 109 -7.93 11.64 -4.74
CA ILE A 109 -9.13 11.50 -5.57
C ILE A 109 -9.82 12.86 -5.72
N LYS A 110 -10.01 13.62 -4.64
CA LYS A 110 -10.60 14.97 -4.69
C LYS A 110 -9.82 15.90 -5.63
N LYS A 111 -8.48 15.86 -5.58
CA LYS A 111 -7.61 16.64 -6.48
C LYS A 111 -7.70 16.22 -7.95
N MET A 112 -8.24 15.05 -8.26
CA MET A 112 -8.41 14.57 -9.64
C MET A 112 -9.78 14.89 -10.24
N ILE A 113 -10.77 15.15 -9.39
CA ILE A 113 -12.15 15.43 -9.80
C ILE A 113 -12.38 16.95 -9.92
N ASN A 114 -11.55 17.76 -9.29
CA ASN A 114 -11.50 19.22 -9.43
C ASN A 114 -10.54 19.63 -10.55
#